data_AF-A0A3P7JZK3-F1
#
_entry.id   AF-A0A3P7JZK3-F1
#
_cell.length_a   1.000
_cell.length_b   1.000
_cell.length_c   1.000
_cell.angle_alpha   90.00
_cell.angle_beta   90.00
_cell.angle_gamma   90.00
#
_symmetry.space_group_name_H-M   'P 1'
#
loop_
_entity.id
_entity.type
_entity.pdbx_description
1 polymer ?
#
loop_
_entity_poly.entity_id
_entity_poly.type
_entity_poly.pdbx_seq_one_letter_code
_entity_poly.pdbx_strand_id
1 'polypeptide(L)'
;MPERDKGQLVYQAQSPDEAALTSAARNFGYVFRARTPQSITIEVMGKEEVYELLCILDFNNERKRMSVITKNSQGKIRLYCKGADMMIMERLKHSTSPLLVSSTNTHLAEFANIGLRTLCLAYKDIDPAYYEDWIKRQQAAAVDMYNREKKLDEIYEEMERDMTLIGGTAIEDKLQDGVPEAIARLAEANIKIWVLTGDKTETAINIAYSCRLLTDDMKEIVVIDGQTHTEVEVQLKDTKTTFDRIMNTAVSSSRLLNPMDGSATELLSLFPRSLPFPLLNVGIFRLATTSSAR
;
A
#
# COMPACT_ATOMS: atom_id res chain seq x y z
N MET A 1 -1.44 0.89 -19.99
CA MET A 1 -1.63 0.80 -21.45
C MET A 1 -1.05 -0.51 -21.95
N PRO A 2 -1.77 -1.21 -22.84
CA PRO A 2 -1.24 -2.37 -23.54
C PRO A 2 -0.21 -1.92 -24.58
N GLU A 3 0.93 -2.59 -24.60
CA GLU A 3 2.01 -2.40 -25.55
C GLU A 3 2.47 -3.74 -26.14
N ARG A 4 3.17 -3.69 -27.27
CA ARG A 4 3.79 -4.88 -27.86
C ARG A 4 5.29 -4.79 -27.71
N ASP A 5 5.85 -5.59 -26.81
CA ASP A 5 7.30 -5.82 -26.73
C ASP A 5 7.62 -7.17 -27.34
N LYS A 6 8.49 -7.20 -28.37
CA LYS A 6 8.89 -8.42 -29.11
C LYS A 6 7.70 -9.31 -29.54
N GLY A 7 6.57 -8.69 -29.88
CA GLY A 7 5.35 -9.39 -30.28
C GLY A 7 4.49 -9.92 -29.13
N GLN A 8 4.95 -9.80 -27.88
CA GLN A 8 4.17 -10.11 -26.68
C GLN A 8 3.44 -8.87 -26.15
N LEU A 9 2.22 -9.08 -25.65
CA LEU A 9 1.45 -8.04 -25.00
C LEU A 9 2.05 -7.75 -23.61
N VAL A 10 2.49 -6.52 -23.38
CA VAL A 10 3.01 -6.04 -22.09
C VAL A 10 2.11 -4.91 -21.61
N TYR A 11 1.91 -4.79 -20.29
CA TYR A 11 1.08 -3.75 -19.71
C TYR A 11 1.93 -2.73 -18.97
N GLN A 12 1.92 -1.49 -19.44
CA GLN A 12 2.40 -0.36 -18.67
C GLN A 12 1.32 0.09 -17.69
N ALA A 13 1.63 0.33 -16.42
CA ALA A 13 0.65 0.83 -15.45
C ALA A 13 1.27 1.91 -14.58
N GLN A 14 0.41 2.73 -13.96
CA GLN A 14 0.86 3.76 -13.02
C GLN A 14 1.27 3.16 -11.68
N SER A 15 0.75 1.98 -11.34
CA SER A 15 1.20 1.21 -10.18
C SER A 15 1.47 -0.26 -10.54
N PRO A 16 2.43 -0.90 -9.84
CA PRO A 16 2.75 -2.31 -10.06
C PRO A 16 1.56 -3.23 -9.78
N ASP A 17 0.71 -2.88 -8.82
CA ASP A 17 -0.49 -3.65 -8.47
C ASP A 17 -1.45 -3.74 -9.66
N GLU A 18 -1.67 -2.64 -10.40
CA GLU A 18 -2.58 -2.66 -11.55
C GLU A 18 -2.01 -3.49 -12.71
N ALA A 19 -0.69 -3.43 -12.91
CA ALA A 19 -0.01 -4.27 -13.89
C ALA A 19 -0.18 -5.76 -13.54
N ALA A 20 0.01 -6.11 -12.26
CA ALA A 20 -0.17 -7.48 -11.76
C ALA A 20 -1.61 -7.97 -11.96
N LEU A 21 -2.61 -7.16 -11.57
CA LEU A 21 -4.03 -7.51 -11.75
C LEU A 21 -4.40 -7.69 -13.23
N THR A 22 -3.93 -6.80 -14.10
CA THR A 22 -4.22 -6.87 -15.55
C THR A 22 -3.53 -8.07 -16.19
N SER A 23 -2.30 -8.38 -15.77
CA SER A 23 -1.57 -9.56 -16.22
C SER A 23 -2.24 -10.85 -15.77
N ALA A 24 -2.71 -10.91 -14.51
CA ALA A 24 -3.46 -12.04 -13.99
C ALA A 24 -4.77 -12.24 -14.77
N ALA A 25 -5.55 -11.18 -14.98
CA ALA A 25 -6.81 -11.23 -15.74
C ALA A 25 -6.61 -11.83 -17.14
N ARG A 26 -5.51 -11.45 -17.83
CA ARG A 26 -5.15 -12.02 -19.13
C ARG A 26 -4.95 -13.53 -19.06
N ASN A 27 -4.28 -14.03 -18.02
CA ASN A 27 -4.03 -15.47 -17.85
C ASN A 27 -5.33 -16.25 -17.62
N PHE A 28 -6.40 -15.58 -17.18
CA PHE A 28 -7.75 -16.16 -17.04
C PHE A 28 -8.67 -15.87 -18.24
N GLY A 29 -8.13 -15.42 -19.38
CA GLY A 29 -8.93 -15.22 -20.60
C GLY A 29 -9.64 -13.87 -20.70
N TYR A 30 -9.26 -12.89 -19.87
CA TYR A 30 -9.75 -11.51 -19.92
C TYR A 30 -8.61 -10.58 -20.34
N VAL A 31 -8.50 -10.28 -21.63
CA VAL A 31 -7.34 -9.56 -22.18
C VAL A 31 -7.68 -8.09 -22.34
N PHE A 32 -6.92 -7.21 -21.69
CA PHE A 32 -7.02 -5.78 -21.93
C PHE A 32 -6.35 -5.42 -23.26
N ARG A 33 -7.14 -5.03 -24.27
CA ARG A 33 -6.66 -4.87 -25.66
C ARG A 33 -6.25 -3.43 -25.98
N ALA A 34 -7.09 -2.46 -25.60
CA ALA A 34 -6.85 -1.06 -25.90
C ALA A 34 -7.62 -0.14 -24.95
N ARG A 35 -7.15 1.10 -24.83
CA ARG A 35 -7.87 2.18 -24.16
C ARG A 35 -7.67 3.49 -24.92
N THR A 36 -8.77 4.21 -25.09
CA THR A 36 -8.79 5.61 -25.52
C THR A 36 -9.27 6.48 -24.34
N PRO A 37 -9.28 7.81 -24.45
CA PRO A 37 -9.86 8.64 -23.40
C PRO A 37 -11.36 8.38 -23.15
N GLN A 38 -12.09 7.81 -24.13
CA GLN A 38 -13.53 7.57 -24.06
C GLN A 38 -13.93 6.09 -24.09
N SER A 39 -12.99 5.15 -24.25
CA SER A 39 -13.33 3.73 -24.37
C SER A 39 -12.26 2.79 -23.84
N ILE A 40 -12.69 1.61 -23.42
CA ILE A 40 -11.88 0.49 -22.99
C ILE A 40 -12.30 -0.73 -23.83
N THR A 41 -11.35 -1.33 -24.53
CA THR A 41 -11.55 -2.57 -25.28
C THR A 41 -10.91 -3.72 -24.53
N ILE A 42 -11.72 -4.73 -24.23
CA ILE A 42 -11.27 -5.99 -23.63
C ILE A 42 -11.68 -7.16 -24.52
N GLU A 43 -10.97 -8.27 -24.41
CA GLU A 43 -11.38 -9.55 -24.97
C GLU A 43 -11.79 -10.46 -23.83
N VAL A 44 -13.03 -10.91 -23.85
CA VAL A 44 -13.62 -11.83 -22.90
C VAL A 44 -13.76 -13.19 -23.56
N MET A 45 -12.92 -14.16 -23.17
CA MET A 45 -12.98 -15.53 -23.69
C MET A 45 -12.95 -15.59 -25.23
N GLY A 46 -12.08 -14.79 -25.84
CA GLY A 46 -11.93 -14.70 -27.30
C GLY A 46 -12.91 -13.78 -28.02
N LYS A 47 -13.85 -13.14 -27.30
CA LYS A 47 -14.79 -12.17 -27.89
C LYS A 47 -14.42 -10.76 -27.48
N GLU A 48 -14.27 -9.89 -28.46
CA GLU A 48 -14.00 -8.47 -28.19
C GLU A 48 -15.26 -7.77 -27.66
N GLU A 49 -15.09 -7.02 -26.57
CA GLU A 49 -16.10 -6.18 -25.97
C GLU A 49 -15.54 -4.76 -25.79
N VAL A 50 -16.32 -3.76 -26.21
CA VAL A 50 -15.97 -2.35 -26.09
C VAL A 50 -16.90 -1.72 -25.06
N TYR A 51 -16.30 -1.07 -24.07
CA TYR A 51 -16.97 -0.30 -23.04
C TYR A 51 -16.67 1.18 -23.24
N GLU A 52 -17.70 2.01 -23.19
CA GLU A 52 -17.53 3.46 -23.08
C GLU A 52 -17.05 3.79 -21.67
N LEU A 53 -15.97 4.58 -21.57
CA LEU A 53 -15.42 5.06 -20.32
C LEU A 53 -16.05 6.41 -20.00
N LEU A 54 -16.96 6.39 -19.03
CA LEU A 54 -17.79 7.53 -18.68
C LEU A 54 -17.13 8.45 -17.65
N CYS A 55 -16.45 7.89 -16.66
CA CYS A 55 -15.77 8.65 -15.63
C CYS A 55 -14.68 7.83 -14.95
N ILE A 56 -13.66 8.51 -14.45
CA ILE A 56 -12.64 7.93 -13.57
C ILE A 56 -12.68 8.74 -12.27
N LEU A 57 -12.81 8.04 -11.15
CA LEU A 57 -12.70 8.61 -9.82
C LEU A 57 -11.32 8.20 -9.31
N ASP A 58 -10.37 9.12 -9.45
CA ASP A 58 -8.95 8.86 -9.19
C ASP A 58 -8.68 8.44 -7.75
N PHE A 59 -7.56 7.75 -7.56
CA PHE A 59 -7.03 7.45 -6.24
C PHE A 59 -6.51 8.73 -5.58
N ASN A 60 -6.83 8.89 -4.30
CA ASN A 60 -6.13 9.82 -3.42
C ASN A 60 -5.89 9.17 -2.05
N ASN A 61 -4.94 9.73 -1.29
CA ASN A 61 -4.51 9.18 -0.01
C ASN A 61 -5.60 9.23 1.07
N GLU A 62 -6.59 10.10 0.91
CA GLU A 62 -7.70 10.25 1.84
C GLU A 62 -8.76 9.16 1.63
N ARG A 63 -9.15 8.92 0.37
CA ARG A 63 -10.18 7.97 -0.04
C ARG A 63 -9.69 6.52 -0.10
N LYS A 64 -8.39 6.33 -0.39
CA LYS A 64 -7.70 5.02 -0.47
C LYS A 64 -8.39 3.98 -1.37
N ARG A 65 -9.00 4.46 -2.46
CA ARG A 65 -9.71 3.65 -3.46
C ARG A 65 -9.76 4.39 -4.79
N MET A 66 -10.04 3.66 -5.86
CA MET A 66 -10.21 4.17 -7.21
C MET A 66 -11.42 3.50 -7.84
N SER A 67 -12.18 4.26 -8.63
CA SER A 67 -13.32 3.73 -9.37
C SER A 67 -13.32 4.15 -10.83
N VAL A 68 -13.95 3.33 -11.67
CA VAL A 68 -14.27 3.67 -13.05
C VAL A 68 -15.75 3.44 -13.29
N ILE A 69 -16.37 4.35 -14.04
CA ILE A 69 -17.75 4.20 -14.52
C ILE A 69 -17.68 3.87 -15.99
N THR A 70 -18.34 2.79 -16.38
CA THR A 70 -18.35 2.30 -17.75
C THR A 70 -19.75 2.03 -18.23
N LYS A 71 -19.97 2.09 -19.55
CA LYS A 71 -21.21 1.71 -20.20
C LYS A 71 -20.93 0.66 -21.27
N ASN A 72 -21.65 -0.44 -21.22
CA ASN A 72 -21.49 -1.51 -22.21
C ASN A 72 -22.32 -1.24 -23.48
N SER A 73 -22.18 -2.10 -24.48
CA SER A 73 -22.92 -2.03 -25.76
C SER A 73 -24.45 -2.14 -25.61
N GLN A 74 -24.94 -2.69 -24.49
CA GLN A 74 -26.37 -2.79 -24.16
C GLN A 74 -26.90 -1.54 -23.44
N GLY A 75 -26.04 -0.54 -23.23
CA GLY A 75 -26.40 0.69 -22.52
C GLY A 75 -26.39 0.57 -20.99
N LYS A 76 -25.99 -0.57 -20.43
CA LYS A 76 -25.89 -0.77 -18.99
C LYS A 76 -24.70 -0.01 -18.44
N ILE A 77 -24.95 0.86 -17.46
CA ILE A 77 -23.93 1.64 -16.76
C ILE A 77 -23.54 0.91 -15.48
N ARG A 78 -22.24 0.79 -15.24
CA ARG A 78 -21.69 0.15 -14.04
C ARG A 78 -20.46 0.87 -13.55
N LEU A 79 -20.41 1.08 -12.24
CA LEU A 79 -19.21 1.46 -11.51
C LEU A 79 -18.47 0.21 -11.04
N TYR A 80 -17.16 0.21 -11.23
CA TYR A 80 -16.23 -0.75 -10.65
C TYR A 80 -15.28 -0.01 -9.72
N CYS A 81 -15.14 -0.50 -8.49
CA CYS A 81 -14.30 0.10 -7.47
C CYS A 81 -13.29 -0.92 -6.96
N LYS A 82 -12.05 -0.47 -6.78
CA LYS A 82 -11.00 -1.19 -6.06
C LYS A 82 -10.41 -0.31 -4.97
N GLY A 83 -10.08 -0.87 -3.82
CA GLY A 83 -9.47 -0.09 -2.74
C GLY A 83 -9.16 -0.89 -1.49
N ALA A 84 -8.73 -0.18 -0.46
CA ALA A 84 -8.44 -0.76 0.85
C ALA A 84 -9.67 -1.42 1.46
N ASP A 85 -9.45 -2.52 2.18
CA ASP A 85 -10.49 -3.42 2.69
C ASP A 85 -11.58 -2.65 3.45
N MET A 86 -11.20 -1.92 4.50
CA MET A 86 -12.13 -1.14 5.33
C MET A 86 -12.91 -0.09 4.54
N MET A 87 -12.27 0.57 3.57
CA MET A 87 -12.91 1.62 2.78
C MET A 87 -14.01 1.06 1.87
N ILE A 88 -13.81 -0.13 1.32
CA ILE A 88 -14.83 -0.78 0.49
C ILE A 88 -15.93 -1.39 1.36
N MET A 89 -15.58 -2.06 2.47
CA MET A 89 -16.55 -2.75 3.33
C MET A 89 -17.60 -1.80 3.93
N GLU A 90 -17.20 -0.57 4.31
CA GLU A 90 -18.12 0.45 4.85
C GLU A 90 -19.15 0.97 3.84
N ARG A 91 -18.95 0.69 2.55
CA ARG A 91 -19.75 1.22 1.43
C ARG A 91 -20.56 0.15 0.72
N LEU A 92 -20.60 -1.07 1.28
CA LEU A 92 -21.38 -2.16 0.73
C LEU A 92 -22.88 -1.98 1.05
N LYS A 93 -23.74 -2.35 0.10
CA LYS A 93 -25.18 -2.44 0.35
C LYS A 93 -25.44 -3.52 1.40
N HIS A 94 -26.43 -3.28 2.26
CA HIS A 94 -26.85 -4.25 3.29
C HIS A 94 -27.31 -5.60 2.73
N SER A 95 -27.75 -5.64 1.47
CA SER A 95 -28.16 -6.88 0.79
C SER A 95 -26.98 -7.70 0.25
N THR A 96 -25.74 -7.24 0.41
CA THR A 96 -24.55 -8.06 0.11
C THR A 96 -24.52 -9.24 1.09
N SER A 97 -24.27 -10.44 0.57
CA SER A 97 -24.25 -11.66 1.37
C SER A 97 -23.31 -11.50 2.59
N PRO A 98 -23.83 -11.60 3.83
CA PRO A 98 -23.00 -11.48 5.03
C PRO A 98 -21.90 -12.54 5.08
N LEU A 99 -22.17 -13.74 4.54
CA LEU A 99 -21.20 -14.82 4.43
C LEU A 99 -20.06 -14.48 3.46
N LEU A 100 -20.37 -13.84 2.33
CA LEU A 100 -19.36 -13.40 1.38
C LEU A 100 -18.47 -12.32 2.01
N VAL A 101 -19.08 -11.36 2.72
CA VAL A 101 -18.36 -10.29 3.41
C VAL A 101 -17.44 -10.87 4.49
N SER A 102 -17.96 -11.73 5.37
CA SER A 102 -17.16 -12.31 6.46
C SER A 102 -16.02 -13.18 5.93
N SER A 103 -16.29 -14.09 4.99
CA SER A 103 -15.28 -14.95 4.39
C SER A 103 -14.20 -14.16 3.66
N THR A 104 -14.58 -13.13 2.88
CA THR A 104 -13.62 -12.27 2.19
C THR A 104 -12.73 -11.54 3.19
N ASN A 105 -13.31 -11.02 4.28
CA ASN A 105 -12.55 -10.30 5.31
C ASN A 105 -11.55 -11.21 6.03
N THR A 106 -11.94 -12.47 6.33
CA THR A 106 -11.03 -13.47 6.88
C THR A 106 -9.86 -13.76 5.95
N HIS A 107 -10.11 -14.03 4.66
CA HIS A 107 -9.04 -14.30 3.71
C HIS A 107 -8.10 -13.09 3.52
N LEU A 108 -8.64 -11.85 3.51
CA LEU A 108 -7.79 -10.66 3.41
C LEU A 108 -6.89 -10.48 4.63
N ALA A 109 -7.39 -10.80 5.83
CA ALA A 109 -6.55 -10.81 7.03
C ALA A 109 -5.44 -11.87 6.94
N GLU A 110 -5.77 -13.08 6.48
CA GLU A 110 -4.79 -14.15 6.27
C GLU A 110 -3.72 -13.76 5.24
N PHE A 111 -4.11 -13.16 4.11
CA PHE A 111 -3.19 -12.68 3.08
C PHE A 111 -2.29 -11.56 3.57
N ALA A 112 -2.83 -10.60 4.32
CA ALA A 112 -2.03 -9.54 4.92
C ALA A 112 -1.03 -10.09 5.95
N ASN A 113 -1.42 -11.10 6.74
CA ASN A 113 -0.55 -11.73 7.73
C ASN A 113 0.67 -12.42 7.10
N ILE A 114 0.53 -12.93 5.88
CA ILE A 114 1.67 -13.50 5.11
C ILE A 114 2.37 -12.47 4.22
N GLY A 115 2.04 -11.19 4.36
CA GLY A 115 2.74 -10.08 3.69
C GLY A 115 2.28 -9.75 2.27
N LEU A 116 1.15 -10.28 1.83
CA LEU A 116 0.61 -9.94 0.52
C LEU A 116 -0.16 -8.61 0.60
N ARG A 117 -0.02 -7.79 -0.44
CA ARG A 117 -0.81 -6.56 -0.57
C ARG A 117 -2.24 -6.92 -0.95
N THR A 118 -3.19 -6.47 -0.14
CA THR A 118 -4.61 -6.78 -0.32
C THR A 118 -5.38 -5.63 -0.95
N LEU A 119 -6.33 -5.95 -1.84
CA LEU A 119 -7.32 -5.00 -2.35
C LEU A 119 -8.70 -5.65 -2.40
N CYS A 120 -9.72 -4.92 -1.97
CA CYS A 120 -11.13 -5.28 -2.15
C CYS A 120 -11.64 -4.78 -3.51
N LEU A 121 -12.51 -5.59 -4.13
CA LEU A 121 -13.17 -5.28 -5.40
C LEU A 121 -14.68 -5.26 -5.21
N ALA A 122 -15.34 -4.22 -5.69
CA ALA A 122 -16.79 -4.08 -5.64
C ALA A 122 -17.34 -3.44 -6.92
N TYR A 123 -18.64 -3.57 -7.15
CA TYR A 123 -19.32 -2.92 -8.27
C TYR A 123 -20.69 -2.37 -7.87
N LYS A 124 -21.21 -1.44 -8.68
CA LYS A 124 -22.57 -0.91 -8.56
C LYS A 124 -23.17 -0.74 -9.95
N ASP A 125 -24.36 -1.31 -10.14
CA ASP A 125 -25.17 -1.03 -11.32
C ASP A 125 -25.82 0.35 -11.14
N ILE A 126 -25.70 1.21 -12.16
CA ILE A 126 -26.14 2.59 -12.09
C ILE A 126 -27.31 2.79 -13.04
N ASP A 127 -28.35 3.43 -12.54
CA ASP A 127 -29.47 3.85 -13.35
C ASP A 127 -29.04 4.98 -14.33
N PRO A 128 -29.36 4.88 -15.63
CA PRO A 128 -28.97 5.90 -16.61
C PRO A 128 -29.45 7.31 -16.29
N ALA A 129 -30.68 7.48 -15.77
CA ALA A 129 -31.21 8.80 -15.44
C ALA A 129 -30.49 9.39 -14.21
N TYR A 130 -30.18 8.55 -13.22
CA TYR A 130 -29.35 8.96 -12.09
C TYR A 130 -27.94 9.39 -12.54
N TYR A 131 -27.31 8.65 -13.45
CA TYR A 131 -26.00 9.02 -13.98
C TYR A 131 -26.01 10.37 -14.71
N GLU A 132 -27.04 10.64 -15.52
CA GLU A 132 -27.19 11.91 -16.24
C GLU A 132 -27.34 13.13 -15.31
N ASP A 133 -27.99 12.97 -14.16
CA ASP A 133 -28.01 14.00 -13.11
C ASP A 133 -26.65 14.13 -12.43
N TRP A 134 -26.07 13.00 -12.02
CA TRP A 134 -24.82 12.96 -11.28
C TRP A 134 -23.67 13.61 -12.05
N ILE A 135 -23.54 13.35 -13.36
CA ILE A 135 -22.46 13.92 -14.18
C ILE A 135 -22.54 15.44 -14.27
N LYS A 136 -23.75 16.03 -14.26
CA LYS A 136 -23.93 17.49 -14.25
C LYS A 136 -23.44 18.09 -12.94
N ARG A 137 -23.74 17.45 -11.82
CA ARG A 137 -23.26 17.86 -10.49
C ARG A 137 -21.74 17.71 -10.36
N GLN A 138 -21.18 16.63 -10.90
CA GLN A 138 -19.73 16.41 -10.95
C GLN A 138 -19.03 17.50 -11.77
N GLN A 139 -19.55 17.84 -12.95
CA GLN A 139 -19.00 18.90 -13.79
C GLN A 139 -19.05 20.27 -13.09
N ALA A 140 -20.15 20.57 -12.41
CA ALA A 140 -20.27 21.79 -11.61
C ALA A 140 -19.25 21.84 -10.45
N ALA A 141 -19.01 20.71 -9.78
CA ALA A 141 -17.98 20.60 -8.74
C ALA A 141 -16.56 20.75 -9.31
N ALA A 142 -16.30 20.20 -10.50
CA ALA A 142 -14.98 20.22 -11.14
C ALA A 142 -14.52 21.62 -11.58
N VAL A 143 -15.46 22.55 -11.82
CA VAL A 143 -15.16 23.94 -12.21
C VAL A 143 -15.21 24.94 -11.05
N ASP A 144 -15.45 24.46 -9.83
CA ASP A 144 -15.47 25.33 -8.65
C ASP A 144 -14.07 25.90 -8.35
N MET A 145 -13.99 27.18 -7.98
CA MET A 145 -12.70 27.85 -7.76
C MET A 145 -12.18 27.76 -6.33
N TYR A 146 -13.03 27.44 -5.35
CA TYR A 146 -12.71 27.60 -3.93
C TYR A 146 -12.64 26.26 -3.20
N ASN A 147 -13.59 25.37 -3.44
CA ASN A 147 -13.76 24.12 -2.70
C ASN A 147 -13.87 22.90 -3.63
N ARG A 148 -13.19 22.95 -4.78
CA ARG A 148 -13.24 21.90 -5.82
C ARG A 148 -12.98 20.51 -5.26
N GLU A 149 -11.89 20.33 -4.53
CA GLU A 149 -11.46 19.01 -4.03
C GLU A 149 -12.52 18.40 -3.11
N LYS A 150 -12.91 19.13 -2.06
CA LYS A 150 -13.97 18.72 -1.14
C LYS A 150 -15.30 18.40 -1.84
N LYS A 151 -15.73 19.25 -2.79
CA LYS A 151 -16.98 19.01 -3.54
C LYS A 151 -16.88 17.76 -4.40
N LEU A 152 -15.75 17.52 -5.04
CA LEU A 152 -15.53 16.30 -5.83
C LEU A 152 -15.53 15.07 -4.94
N ASP A 153 -14.90 15.12 -3.76
CA ASP A 153 -14.89 14.01 -2.82
C ASP A 153 -16.30 13.66 -2.33
N GLU A 154 -17.13 14.67 -2.02
CA GLU A 154 -18.54 14.45 -1.64
C GLU A 154 -19.35 13.80 -2.79
N ILE A 155 -19.16 14.28 -4.02
CA ILE A 155 -19.83 13.73 -5.21
C ILE A 155 -19.37 12.30 -5.52
N TYR A 156 -18.09 12.00 -5.32
CA TYR A 156 -17.52 10.67 -5.49
C TYR A 156 -18.01 9.71 -4.41
N GLU A 157 -18.05 10.16 -3.16
CA GLU A 157 -18.54 9.39 -2.03
C GLU A 157 -20.01 8.97 -2.21
N GLU A 158 -20.87 9.87 -2.72
CA GLU A 158 -22.27 9.53 -3.05
C GLU A 158 -22.37 8.39 -4.08
N MET A 159 -21.57 8.46 -5.14
CA MET A 159 -21.58 7.48 -6.23
C MET A 159 -21.11 6.10 -5.76
N GLU A 160 -20.14 6.06 -4.86
CA GLU A 160 -19.47 4.85 -4.37
C GLU A 160 -20.17 4.18 -3.18
N ARG A 161 -21.36 4.63 -2.78
CA ARG A 161 -22.18 3.94 -1.76
C ARG A 161 -23.04 2.83 -2.35
N ASP A 162 -23.46 1.90 -1.49
CA ASP A 162 -24.34 0.77 -1.82
C ASP A 162 -23.77 -0.16 -2.88
N MET A 163 -22.46 -0.38 -2.85
CA MET A 163 -21.79 -1.30 -3.76
C MET A 163 -22.04 -2.76 -3.38
N THR A 164 -21.87 -3.66 -4.33
CA THR A 164 -21.89 -5.12 -4.12
C THR A 164 -20.46 -5.64 -4.14
N LEU A 165 -20.06 -6.35 -3.08
CA LEU A 165 -18.76 -6.97 -3.00
C LEU A 165 -18.61 -8.05 -4.07
N ILE A 166 -17.49 -8.05 -4.77
CA ILE A 166 -17.07 -9.14 -5.66
C ILE A 166 -16.17 -10.10 -4.88
N GLY A 167 -15.18 -9.56 -4.17
CA GLY A 167 -14.21 -10.31 -3.40
C GLY A 167 -12.96 -9.50 -3.10
N GLY A 168 -11.89 -10.22 -2.77
CA GLY A 168 -10.58 -9.65 -2.46
C GLY A 168 -9.47 -10.22 -3.35
N THR A 169 -8.40 -9.47 -3.48
CA THR A 169 -7.18 -9.87 -4.19
C THR A 169 -5.99 -9.81 -3.25
N ALA A 170 -4.96 -10.59 -3.54
CA ALA A 170 -3.70 -10.60 -2.82
C ALA A 170 -2.56 -10.63 -3.83
N ILE A 171 -1.67 -9.63 -3.73
CA ILE A 171 -0.59 -9.40 -4.68
C ILE A 171 0.72 -9.51 -3.91
N GLU A 172 1.61 -10.37 -4.39
CA GLU A 172 2.97 -10.44 -3.87
C GLU A 172 3.75 -9.21 -4.35
N ASP A 173 4.27 -8.44 -3.39
CA ASP A 173 5.07 -7.26 -3.69
C ASP A 173 6.51 -7.69 -3.98
N LYS A 174 6.78 -7.95 -5.26
CA LYS A 174 8.13 -8.30 -5.70
C LYS A 174 9.01 -7.06 -5.71
N LEU A 175 10.18 -7.18 -5.10
CA LEU A 175 11.22 -6.17 -5.20
C LEU A 175 11.66 -6.00 -6.64
N GLN A 176 12.00 -4.76 -7.01
CA GLN A 176 12.65 -4.51 -8.30
C GLN A 176 14.02 -5.18 -8.34
N ASP A 177 14.44 -5.58 -9.53
CA ASP A 177 15.75 -6.19 -9.77
C ASP A 177 16.87 -5.28 -9.23
N GLY A 178 17.77 -5.84 -8.44
CA GLY A 178 18.92 -5.12 -7.89
C GLY A 178 18.64 -4.33 -6.60
N VAL A 179 17.40 -4.23 -6.13
CA VAL A 179 17.08 -3.52 -4.88
C VAL A 179 17.80 -4.12 -3.67
N PRO A 180 17.75 -5.45 -3.44
CA PRO A 180 18.47 -6.06 -2.32
C PRO A 180 19.99 -5.85 -2.38
N GLU A 181 20.58 -5.85 -3.58
CA GLU A 181 22.02 -5.64 -3.79
C GLU A 181 22.42 -4.17 -3.56
N ALA A 182 21.59 -3.23 -4.01
CA ALA A 182 21.81 -1.81 -3.81
C ALA A 182 21.74 -1.45 -2.32
N ILE A 183 20.72 -1.93 -1.60
CA ILE A 183 20.56 -1.72 -0.16
C ILE A 183 21.76 -2.29 0.61
N ALA A 184 22.20 -3.50 0.28
CA ALA A 184 23.38 -4.11 0.90
C ALA A 184 24.65 -3.25 0.71
N ARG A 185 24.91 -2.76 -0.52
CA ARG A 185 26.07 -1.91 -0.81
C ARG A 185 26.01 -0.56 -0.09
N LEU A 186 24.83 0.05 0.00
CA LEU A 186 24.63 1.28 0.75
C LEU A 186 24.89 1.06 2.25
N ALA A 187 24.42 -0.08 2.79
CA ALA A 187 24.67 -0.46 4.18
C ALA A 187 26.17 -0.73 4.45
N GLU A 188 26.88 -1.41 3.55
CA GLU A 188 28.35 -1.60 3.61
C GLU A 188 29.11 -0.27 3.57
N ALA A 189 28.60 0.72 2.82
CA ALA A 189 29.11 2.08 2.80
C ALA A 189 28.73 2.89 4.06
N ASN A 190 28.14 2.25 5.07
CA ASN A 190 27.69 2.84 6.33
C ASN A 190 26.64 3.96 6.15
N ILE A 191 25.85 3.89 5.07
CA ILE A 191 24.72 4.78 4.83
C ILE A 191 23.50 4.23 5.59
N LYS A 192 22.84 5.11 6.34
CA LYS A 192 21.63 4.77 7.10
C LYS A 192 20.40 4.86 6.20
N ILE A 193 19.67 3.75 6.09
CA ILE A 193 18.52 3.62 5.20
C ILE A 193 17.25 3.67 6.03
N TRP A 194 16.31 4.54 5.64
CA TRP A 194 15.02 4.70 6.27
C TRP A 194 13.94 4.43 5.23
N VAL A 195 12.99 3.56 5.56
CA VAL A 195 11.83 3.28 4.71
C VAL A 195 10.63 4.01 5.31
N LEU A 196 10.07 4.92 4.52
CA LEU A 196 8.84 5.64 4.85
C LEU A 196 7.74 5.10 3.92
N THR A 197 6.75 4.42 4.47
CA THR A 197 5.66 3.82 3.69
C THR A 197 4.31 4.06 4.35
N GLY A 198 3.26 4.17 3.53
CA GLY A 198 1.87 4.23 3.96
C GLY A 198 1.16 2.87 3.95
N ASP A 199 1.89 1.79 3.68
CA ASP A 199 1.37 0.42 3.71
C ASP A 199 1.14 -0.06 5.16
N LYS A 200 0.48 -1.21 5.33
CA LYS A 200 0.32 -1.85 6.64
C LYS A 200 1.69 -2.22 7.23
N THR A 201 1.81 -2.24 8.56
CA THR A 201 3.07 -2.53 9.27
C THR A 201 3.62 -3.89 8.86
N GLU A 202 2.76 -4.88 8.69
CA GLU A 202 3.10 -6.24 8.29
C GLU A 202 3.72 -6.26 6.89
N THR A 203 3.16 -5.52 5.93
CA THR A 203 3.73 -5.39 4.59
C THR A 203 5.10 -4.72 4.63
N ALA A 204 5.24 -3.66 5.43
CA ALA A 204 6.51 -2.94 5.58
C ALA A 204 7.61 -3.84 6.16
N ILE A 205 7.28 -4.65 7.18
CA ILE A 205 8.19 -5.65 7.74
C ILE A 205 8.61 -6.67 6.68
N ASN A 206 7.64 -7.23 5.95
CA ASN A 206 7.91 -8.24 4.92
C ASN A 206 8.79 -7.71 3.78
N ILE A 207 8.55 -6.47 3.34
CA ILE A 207 9.41 -5.80 2.36
C ILE A 207 10.81 -5.56 2.92
N ALA A 208 10.91 -5.13 4.18
CA ALA A 208 12.20 -4.88 4.82
C ALA A 208 13.05 -6.16 4.94
N TYR A 209 12.43 -7.31 5.25
CA TYR A 209 13.11 -8.61 5.20
C TYR A 209 13.49 -9.02 3.77
N SER A 210 12.55 -8.87 2.83
CA SER A 210 12.77 -9.23 1.43
C SER A 210 13.96 -8.45 0.83
N CYS A 211 14.13 -7.19 1.22
CA CYS A 211 15.18 -6.32 0.70
C CYS A 211 16.48 -6.38 1.51
N ARG A 212 16.56 -7.31 2.48
CA ARG A 212 17.69 -7.50 3.41
C ARG A 212 18.02 -6.26 4.23
N LEU A 213 17.04 -5.37 4.39
CA LEU A 213 17.13 -4.24 5.30
C LEU A 213 16.96 -4.71 6.74
N LEU A 214 16.08 -5.68 6.96
CA LEU A 214 16.04 -6.51 8.16
C LEU A 214 16.66 -7.86 7.85
N THR A 215 17.43 -8.39 8.79
CA THR A 215 18.09 -9.70 8.69
C THR A 215 17.86 -10.47 9.98
N ASP A 216 17.86 -11.81 9.90
CA ASP A 216 17.69 -12.67 11.08
C ASP A 216 18.80 -12.48 12.14
N ASP A 217 19.96 -11.95 11.73
CA ASP A 217 21.06 -11.57 12.62
C ASP A 217 20.76 -10.34 13.49
N MET A 218 19.72 -9.56 13.16
CA MET A 218 19.31 -8.42 13.96
C MET A 218 18.66 -8.89 15.25
N LYS A 219 19.23 -8.46 16.38
CA LYS A 219 18.85 -8.98 17.70
C LYS A 219 17.48 -8.54 18.19
N GLU A 220 16.97 -7.42 17.67
CA GLU A 220 15.70 -6.86 18.13
C GLU A 220 15.07 -5.98 17.04
N ILE A 221 13.78 -6.21 16.77
CA ILE A 221 12.93 -5.30 16.01
C ILE A 221 12.02 -4.62 17.01
N VAL A 222 12.05 -3.29 17.02
CA VAL A 222 11.19 -2.48 17.87
C VAL A 222 10.05 -1.93 17.02
N VAL A 223 8.83 -2.17 17.47
CA VAL A 223 7.60 -1.64 16.87
C VAL A 223 7.00 -0.62 17.83
N ILE A 224 6.74 0.59 17.32
CA ILE A 224 6.06 1.67 18.05
C ILE A 224 4.73 1.92 17.34
N ASP A 225 3.64 1.55 18.00
CA ASP A 225 2.28 1.57 17.46
C ASP A 225 1.27 2.32 18.36
N GLY A 226 1.75 3.02 19.38
CA GLY A 226 0.92 3.83 20.28
C GLY A 226 0.00 4.81 19.54
N GLN A 227 -1.25 4.90 19.97
CA GLN A 227 -2.29 5.75 19.40
C GLN A 227 -2.43 7.08 20.15
N THR A 228 -1.87 7.18 21.36
CA THR A 228 -1.83 8.40 22.17
C THR A 228 -0.41 8.86 22.42
N HIS A 229 -0.22 10.16 22.71
CA HIS A 229 1.09 10.70 23.07
C HIS A 229 1.72 9.94 24.24
N THR A 230 0.92 9.61 25.26
CA THR A 230 1.37 8.87 26.43
C THR A 230 1.83 7.46 26.08
N GLU A 231 1.09 6.74 25.24
CA GLU A 231 1.47 5.39 24.79
C GLU A 231 2.79 5.41 24.02
N VAL A 232 2.93 6.34 23.07
CA VAL A 232 4.16 6.50 22.29
C VAL A 232 5.34 6.86 23.19
N GLU A 233 5.14 7.76 24.16
CA GLU A 233 6.19 8.16 25.10
C GLU A 233 6.67 6.98 25.97
N VAL A 234 5.75 6.14 26.44
CA VAL A 234 6.08 4.93 27.19
C VAL A 234 6.87 3.96 26.31
N GLN A 235 6.37 3.67 25.10
CA GLN A 235 7.04 2.77 24.16
C GLN A 235 8.46 3.25 23.81
N LEU A 236 8.66 4.56 23.62
CA LEU A 236 9.97 5.16 23.37
C LEU A 236 10.92 5.02 24.57
N LYS A 237 10.42 5.22 25.80
CA LYS A 237 11.23 5.07 27.02
C LYS A 237 11.64 3.63 27.26
N ASP A 238 10.72 2.69 27.05
CA ASP A 238 10.99 1.26 27.16
C ASP A 238 12.03 0.83 26.12
N THR A 239 11.84 1.27 24.87
CA THR A 239 12.79 1.07 23.77
C THR A 239 14.19 1.57 24.13
N LYS A 240 14.30 2.80 24.63
CA LYS A 240 15.58 3.38 25.05
C LYS A 240 16.25 2.54 26.14
N THR A 241 15.49 2.13 27.14
CA THR A 241 15.99 1.30 28.26
C THR A 241 16.51 -0.06 27.77
N THR A 242 15.81 -0.67 26.81
CA THR A 242 16.24 -1.92 26.19
C THR A 242 17.53 -1.74 25.38
N PHE A 243 17.61 -0.69 24.56
CA PHE A 243 18.85 -0.37 23.82
C PHE A 243 20.03 -0.13 24.75
N ASP A 244 19.84 0.63 25.83
CA ASP A 244 20.88 0.90 26.83
C ASP A 244 21.39 -0.41 27.46
N ARG A 245 20.49 -1.37 27.75
CA ARG A 245 20.84 -2.69 28.29
C ARG A 245 21.65 -3.52 27.30
N ILE A 246 21.26 -3.55 26.03
CA ILE A 246 21.95 -4.30 24.97
C ILE A 246 23.35 -3.72 24.76
N MET A 247 23.47 -2.40 24.69
CA MET A 247 24.75 -1.71 24.53
C MET A 247 25.68 -1.99 25.72
N ASN A 248 25.17 -1.94 26.96
CA ASN A 248 25.95 -2.24 28.14
C ASN A 248 26.43 -3.72 28.19
N THR A 249 25.63 -4.64 27.67
CA THR A 249 25.99 -6.07 27.59
C THR A 249 27.05 -6.32 26.51
N ALA A 250 26.93 -5.70 25.34
CA ALA A 250 27.93 -5.78 24.27
C ALA A 250 29.30 -5.19 24.68
N VAL A 251 29.29 -4.10 25.45
CA VAL A 251 30.52 -3.50 26.02
C VAL A 251 31.14 -4.41 27.09
N SER A 252 30.32 -5.16 27.84
CA SER A 252 30.81 -6.11 28.86
C SER A 252 31.40 -7.39 28.25
N SER A 253 30.80 -7.89 27.16
CA SER A 253 31.31 -9.07 26.43
C SER A 253 32.59 -8.79 25.64
N SER A 254 32.77 -7.57 25.12
CA SER A 254 34.01 -7.16 24.43
C SER A 254 35.18 -6.95 25.39
N ARG A 255 34.94 -6.62 26.67
CA ARG A 255 35.98 -6.55 27.72
C ARG A 255 36.54 -7.92 28.13
N LEU A 256 35.83 -9.02 27.87
CA LEU A 256 36.30 -10.37 28.19
C LEU A 256 37.26 -10.95 27.14
N LEU A 257 37.47 -10.26 26.01
CA LEU A 257 38.25 -10.76 24.88
C LEU A 257 39.62 -10.06 24.65
N ASN A 258 40.10 -9.22 25.57
CA ASN A 258 41.48 -8.71 25.50
C ASN A 258 42.07 -8.43 26.89
N PRO A 259 42.98 -9.29 27.39
CA PRO A 259 44.04 -8.88 28.28
C PRO A 259 45.34 -8.80 27.47
N MET A 260 45.66 -7.62 26.92
CA MET A 260 47.03 -7.11 26.82
C MET A 260 47.02 -5.72 26.17
N ASP A 261 47.88 -4.87 26.74
CA ASP A 261 48.34 -3.57 26.26
C ASP A 261 47.37 -2.37 26.35
N GLY A 262 47.40 -1.76 27.54
CA GLY A 262 47.93 -0.40 27.73
C GLY A 262 47.32 0.75 26.92
N SER A 263 46.73 1.69 27.67
CA SER A 263 46.29 3.03 27.26
C SER A 263 44.88 3.11 26.64
N ALA A 264 43.87 3.33 27.48
CA ALA A 264 42.54 3.77 27.06
C ALA A 264 41.85 4.54 28.18
N THR A 265 42.37 5.71 28.55
CA THR A 265 41.72 6.61 29.52
C THR A 265 41.44 8.02 29.01
N GLU A 266 41.61 8.29 27.72
CA GLU A 266 41.14 9.55 27.12
C GLU A 266 40.37 9.24 25.84
N LEU A 267 39.04 9.44 25.87
CA LEU A 267 38.13 9.74 24.74
C LEU A 267 36.67 9.51 25.18
N LEU A 268 36.21 10.25 26.21
CA LEU A 268 34.80 10.25 26.66
C LEU A 268 34.15 11.64 26.54
N SER A 269 34.67 12.50 25.65
CA SER A 269 34.03 13.77 25.33
C SER A 269 33.89 13.89 23.81
N LEU A 270 32.65 14.15 23.39
CA LEU A 270 32.17 14.24 22.01
C LEU A 270 31.82 12.88 21.40
N PHE A 271 30.52 12.57 21.33
CA PHE A 271 29.99 11.85 20.16
C PHE A 271 30.61 12.53 18.93
N PRO A 272 31.54 11.91 18.19
CA PRO A 272 31.31 10.69 17.42
C PRO A 272 32.50 9.71 17.41
N ARG A 273 32.26 8.39 17.33
CA ARG A 273 33.20 7.42 16.73
C ARG A 273 32.56 6.04 16.58
N SER A 274 32.35 5.68 15.32
CA SER A 274 32.66 4.35 14.76
C SER A 274 32.43 3.15 15.70
N LEU A 275 31.22 2.59 15.66
CA LEU A 275 31.00 1.22 16.09
C LEU A 275 31.40 0.27 14.94
N PRO A 276 32.34 -0.66 15.15
CA PRO A 276 32.64 -1.69 14.17
C PRO A 276 31.76 -2.91 14.44
N PHE A 277 30.43 -2.83 14.33
CA PHE A 277 29.56 -4.03 14.35
C PHE A 277 28.24 -3.78 13.57
N PRO A 278 27.84 -4.72 12.68
CA PRO A 278 26.63 -4.59 11.88
C PRO A 278 25.44 -5.12 12.69
N LEU A 279 24.90 -4.35 13.63
CA LEU A 279 23.76 -4.83 14.43
C LEU A 279 22.60 -3.87 14.62
N LEU A 280 22.67 -2.64 14.12
CA LEU A 280 21.58 -1.69 14.27
C LEU A 280 21.34 -0.95 12.97
N ASN A 281 20.26 -1.30 12.29
CA ASN A 281 19.59 -0.41 11.35
C ASN A 281 18.11 -0.81 11.33
N VAL A 282 17.24 0.20 11.44
CA VAL A 282 15.78 0.18 11.24
C VAL A 282 14.94 0.05 12.52
N GLY A 283 14.46 1.21 12.99
CA GLY A 283 13.21 1.29 13.74
C GLY A 283 12.06 1.38 12.74
N ILE A 284 11.03 0.55 12.90
CA ILE A 284 9.79 0.68 12.15
C ILE A 284 8.90 1.64 12.92
N PHE A 285 8.82 2.87 12.43
CA PHE A 285 7.98 3.90 13.02
C PHE A 285 6.66 3.97 12.27
N ARG A 286 5.56 3.66 12.96
CA ARG A 286 4.24 4.07 12.47
C ARG A 286 4.07 5.54 12.81
N LEU A 287 4.11 6.41 11.81
CA LEU A 287 3.66 7.79 11.98
C LEU A 287 2.16 7.74 12.29
N ALA A 288 1.79 7.96 13.54
CA ALA A 288 0.40 8.17 13.91
C ALA A 288 -0.10 9.41 13.16
N THR A 289 -0.94 9.20 12.14
CA THR A 289 -1.70 10.30 11.55
C THR A 289 -2.71 10.73 12.59
N THR A 290 -2.40 11.79 13.34
CA THR A 290 -3.40 12.48 14.15
C THR A 290 -4.43 13.09 13.21
N SER A 291 -5.61 12.47 13.11
CA SER A 291 -6.80 13.18 12.63
C SER A 291 -7.28 14.15 13.71
N SER A 292 -6.44 15.12 14.07
CA SER A 292 -6.81 16.26 14.91
C SER A 292 -5.66 17.28 14.98
N ALA A 293 -5.44 17.99 13.88
CA ALA A 293 -4.92 19.34 13.96
C ALA A 293 -5.96 20.25 13.29
N ARG A 294 -6.83 20.83 14.14
CA ARG A 294 -7.46 22.12 13.84
C ARG A 294 -6.49 23.21 14.26
#